data_AF-A0A109WX90-F1
#
_entry.id   AF-A0A109WX90-F1
#
_cell.length_a   1.000
_cell.length_b   1.000
_cell.length_c   1.000
_cell.angle_alpha   90.00
_cell.angle_beta   90.00
_cell.angle_gamma   90.00
#
_symmetry.space_group_name_H-M   'P 1'
#
loop_
_entity.id
_entity.type
_entity.pdbx_description
1 polymer ?
#
loop_
_entity_poly.entity_id
_entity_poly.type
_entity_poly.pdbx_seq_one_letter_code
_entity_poly.pdbx_strand_id
1 'polypeptide(L)'
;MENHMQAFNNYTKVWSQVQPLMRAKLTLIRSGLAERIPNLLGEIYEGGDEESRLSLDIFSDSLCIISLDFTLLDATVNGEESNGFGISLSVTGYAALALGGYMPKAYTPEAFTDDVSEIVDRIEALDTEAFVQHVCDEALTHEGLLREIAQAG
;
A
#
# COMPACT_ATOMS: atom_id res chain seq x y z
N MET A 1 28.51 -13.50 -0.76
CA MET A 1 27.82 -13.71 0.54
C MET A 1 27.74 -12.42 1.36
N GLU A 2 28.82 -11.64 1.48
CA GLU A 2 28.80 -10.35 2.22
C GLU A 2 27.82 -9.31 1.66
N ASN A 3 27.71 -9.16 0.33
CA ASN A 3 26.79 -8.18 -0.29
C ASN A 3 25.31 -8.45 0.00
N HIS A 4 24.87 -9.72 0.04
CA HIS A 4 23.49 -10.08 0.36
C HIS A 4 23.13 -9.84 1.82
N MET A 5 24.09 -10.07 2.74
CA MET A 5 23.89 -9.82 4.17
C MET A 5 23.83 -8.32 4.48
N GLN A 6 24.60 -7.50 3.75
CA GLN A 6 24.56 -6.04 3.89
C GLN A 6 23.29 -5.41 3.30
N ALA A 7 22.80 -5.91 2.17
CA ALA A 7 21.52 -5.50 1.59
C ALA A 7 20.35 -5.82 2.55
N PHE A 8 20.30 -7.03 3.10
CA PHE A 8 19.27 -7.45 4.06
C PHE A 8 19.27 -6.61 5.36
N ASN A 9 20.46 -6.29 5.88
CA ASN A 9 20.60 -5.43 7.08
C ASN A 9 20.15 -4.00 6.80
N ASN A 10 20.41 -3.47 5.61
CA ASN A 10 19.92 -2.15 5.21
C ASN A 10 18.40 -2.15 5.04
N TYR A 11 17.84 -3.17 4.38
CA TYR A 11 16.39 -3.31 4.18
C TYR A 11 15.63 -3.33 5.52
N THR A 12 16.07 -4.14 6.48
CA THR A 12 15.48 -4.19 7.83
C THR A 12 15.57 -2.84 8.56
N LYS A 13 16.70 -2.14 8.41
CA LYS A 13 16.91 -0.82 9.00
C LYS A 13 16.00 0.24 8.36
N VAL A 14 15.80 0.21 7.05
CA VAL A 14 14.86 1.12 6.38
C VAL A 14 13.45 0.81 6.82
N TRP A 15 13.04 -0.46 6.81
CA TRP A 15 11.71 -0.89 7.25
C TRP A 15 11.37 -0.40 8.65
N SER A 16 12.25 -0.57 9.64
CA SER A 16 12.01 -0.11 11.01
C SER A 16 11.80 1.41 11.15
N GLN A 17 12.27 2.21 10.20
CA GLN A 17 12.07 3.66 10.18
C GLN A 17 10.76 4.04 9.48
N VAL A 18 10.42 3.36 8.37
CA VAL A 18 9.27 3.74 7.53
C VAL A 18 7.98 3.05 7.93
N GLN A 19 8.04 1.84 8.49
CA GLN A 19 6.86 1.04 8.88
C GLN A 19 5.91 1.81 9.81
N PRO A 20 6.38 2.54 10.85
CA PRO A 20 5.47 3.28 11.72
C PRO A 20 4.72 4.38 10.98
N LEU A 21 5.37 5.04 10.02
CA LEU A 21 4.79 6.09 9.20
C LEU A 21 3.77 5.51 8.21
N MET A 22 4.12 4.42 7.54
CA MET A 22 3.21 3.70 6.64
C MET A 22 1.97 3.22 7.39
N ARG A 23 2.14 2.67 8.60
CA ARG A 23 1.04 2.23 9.47
C ARG A 23 0.16 3.40 9.89
N ALA A 24 0.76 4.55 10.24
CA ALA A 24 0.00 5.75 10.57
C ALA A 24 -0.86 6.21 9.39
N LYS A 25 -0.31 6.21 8.16
CA LYS A 25 -1.05 6.54 6.94
C LYS A 25 -2.19 5.56 6.66
N LEU A 26 -1.94 4.24 6.76
CA LEU A 26 -3.01 3.24 6.62
C LEU A 26 -4.07 3.36 7.71
N THR A 27 -3.71 3.78 8.92
CA THR A 27 -4.66 4.02 10.01
C THR A 27 -5.58 5.19 9.66
N LEU A 28 -5.03 6.28 9.12
CA LEU A 28 -5.83 7.42 8.64
C LEU A 28 -6.77 7.01 7.49
N ILE A 29 -6.26 6.26 6.52
CA ILE A 29 -7.07 5.72 5.41
C ILE A 29 -8.19 4.83 5.95
N ARG A 30 -7.88 3.91 6.87
CA ARG A 30 -8.87 3.04 7.52
C ARG A 30 -9.94 3.85 8.23
N SER A 31 -9.56 4.87 9.00
CA SER A 31 -10.50 5.75 9.70
C SER A 31 -11.42 6.49 8.72
N GLY A 32 -10.87 7.07 7.65
CA GLY A 32 -11.67 7.77 6.63
C GLY A 32 -12.63 6.84 5.88
N LEU A 33 -12.18 5.63 5.53
CA LEU A 33 -13.05 4.62 4.93
C LEU A 33 -14.11 4.11 5.92
N ALA A 34 -13.80 3.97 7.20
CA ALA A 34 -14.73 3.47 8.21
C ALA A 34 -15.96 4.38 8.38
N GLU A 35 -15.83 5.68 8.11
CA GLU A 35 -16.97 6.61 8.11
C GLU A 35 -17.97 6.32 6.98
N ARG A 36 -17.54 5.63 5.92
CA ARG A 36 -18.35 5.29 4.74
C ARG A 36 -18.77 3.82 4.72
N ILE A 37 -17.91 2.92 5.21
CA ILE A 37 -18.07 1.45 5.17
C ILE A 37 -17.66 0.79 6.51
N PRO A 38 -18.29 1.14 7.63
CA PRO A 38 -17.80 0.83 9.00
C PRO A 38 -17.65 -0.66 9.34
N ASN A 39 -18.34 -1.56 8.63
CA ASN A 39 -18.37 -3.00 8.94
C ASN A 39 -17.60 -3.86 7.94
N LEU A 40 -16.98 -3.24 6.94
CA LEU A 40 -16.31 -3.94 5.85
C LEU A 40 -14.79 -3.92 6.02
N LEU A 41 -14.23 -3.21 6.99
CA LEU A 41 -12.79 -3.03 7.11
C LEU A 41 -12.14 -4.04 8.07
N GLY A 42 -11.10 -4.70 7.58
CA GLY A 42 -10.21 -5.52 8.38
C GLY A 42 -9.32 -4.72 9.33
N GLU A 43 -8.48 -5.45 10.05
CA GLU A 43 -7.35 -4.87 10.80
C GLU A 43 -6.15 -4.66 9.86
N ILE A 44 -5.26 -3.73 10.22
CA ILE A 44 -4.00 -3.54 9.49
C ILE A 44 -3.01 -4.61 9.94
N TYR A 45 -2.64 -5.50 9.04
CA TYR A 45 -1.69 -6.58 9.31
C TYR A 45 -0.38 -6.39 8.53
N GLU A 46 0.68 -7.00 9.03
CA GLU A 46 1.96 -7.08 8.30
C GLU A 46 1.97 -8.38 7.49
N GLY A 47 2.48 -8.32 6.27
CA GLY A 47 2.61 -9.48 5.40
C GLY A 47 3.70 -9.29 4.36
N GLY A 48 3.70 -10.20 3.38
CA GLY A 48 4.69 -10.25 2.31
C GLY A 48 5.76 -11.30 2.58
N ASP A 49 5.98 -12.16 1.59
CA ASP A 49 6.96 -13.27 1.71
C ASP A 49 8.38 -12.77 1.44
N GLU A 50 8.56 -11.93 0.41
CA GLU A 50 9.85 -11.41 -0.05
C GLU A 50 10.02 -9.90 0.14
N GLU A 51 8.92 -9.16 0.34
CA GLU A 51 8.91 -7.71 0.60
C GLU A 51 8.14 -7.38 1.89
N SER A 52 8.64 -6.41 2.66
CA SER A 52 7.95 -5.88 3.82
C SER A 52 6.75 -5.04 3.41
N ARG A 53 5.57 -5.47 3.86
CA ARG A 53 4.29 -4.87 3.49
C ARG A 53 3.35 -4.73 4.68
N LEU A 54 2.58 -3.65 4.67
CA LEU A 54 1.39 -3.49 5.50
C LEU A 54 0.15 -3.59 4.61
N SER A 55 -0.83 -4.36 5.04
CA SER A 55 -2.06 -4.58 4.28
C SER A 55 -3.28 -4.15 5.08
N LEU A 56 -4.26 -3.58 4.39
CA LEU A 56 -5.58 -3.26 4.89
C LEU A 56 -6.62 -3.78 3.90
N ASP A 57 -7.42 -4.73 4.36
CA ASP A 57 -8.42 -5.38 3.52
C ASP A 57 -9.81 -4.82 3.78
N ILE A 58 -10.59 -4.75 2.70
CA ILE A 58 -12.02 -4.49 2.71
C ILE A 58 -12.71 -5.81 2.34
N PHE A 59 -13.62 -6.25 3.18
CA PHE A 59 -14.36 -7.49 3.08
C PHE A 59 -15.83 -7.23 2.82
N SER A 60 -16.48 -8.19 2.16
CA SER A 60 -17.92 -8.40 2.30
C SER A 60 -18.13 -9.81 2.82
N ASP A 61 -18.78 -9.94 3.97
CA ASP A 61 -18.80 -11.17 4.79
C ASP A 61 -17.39 -11.74 5.05
N SER A 62 -17.01 -12.78 4.30
CA SER A 62 -15.74 -13.49 4.40
C SER A 62 -14.87 -13.35 3.15
N LEU A 63 -15.34 -12.62 2.14
CA LEU A 63 -14.64 -12.40 0.89
C LEU A 63 -13.91 -11.05 0.93
N CYS A 64 -12.59 -11.07 0.74
CA CYS A 64 -11.82 -9.85 0.50
C CYS A 64 -12.15 -9.32 -0.91
N ILE A 65 -12.68 -8.09 -0.97
CA ILE A 65 -13.12 -7.44 -2.21
C ILE A 65 -12.12 -6.40 -2.71
N ILE A 66 -11.42 -5.74 -1.79
CA ILE A 66 -10.34 -4.78 -2.05
C ILE A 66 -9.25 -5.01 -1.02
N SER A 67 -8.00 -5.04 -1.46
CA SER A 67 -6.83 -5.04 -0.57
C SER A 67 -5.96 -3.81 -0.86
N LEU A 68 -5.59 -3.09 0.20
CA LEU A 68 -4.71 -1.93 0.17
C LEU A 68 -3.36 -2.34 0.72
N ASP A 69 -2.35 -2.35 -0.13
CA ASP A 69 -1.02 -2.88 0.16
C ASP A 69 0.00 -1.74 0.14
N PHE A 70 0.54 -1.39 1.31
CA PHE A 70 1.62 -0.42 1.44
C PHE A 70 2.95 -1.16 1.60
N THR A 71 3.76 -1.17 0.54
CA THR A 71 4.97 -2.00 0.43
C THR A 71 6.25 -1.16 0.37
N LEU A 72 7.30 -1.63 1.04
CA LEU A 72 8.68 -1.19 0.83
C LEU A 72 9.33 -2.04 -0.27
N LEU A 73 9.63 -1.44 -1.41
CA LEU A 73 10.21 -2.10 -2.56
C LEU A 73 11.74 -2.09 -2.49
N ASP A 74 12.38 -3.20 -2.86
CA ASP A 74 13.82 -3.26 -3.10
C ASP A 74 14.10 -3.15 -4.61
N ALA A 75 14.90 -2.17 -5.02
CA ALA A 75 15.21 -1.92 -6.43
C ALA A 75 15.79 -3.16 -7.15
N THR A 76 16.66 -3.91 -6.45
CA THR A 76 17.34 -5.09 -6.99
C THR A 76 16.35 -6.24 -7.24
N VAL A 77 15.40 -6.42 -6.33
CA VAL A 77 14.36 -7.45 -6.44
C VAL A 77 13.37 -7.10 -7.55
N ASN A 78 13.15 -5.80 -7.77
CA ASN A 78 12.24 -5.28 -8.79
C ASN A 78 12.90 -5.05 -10.16
N GLY A 79 14.09 -5.62 -10.39
CA GLY A 79 14.72 -5.68 -11.72
C GLY A 79 15.51 -4.44 -12.14
N GLU A 80 15.75 -3.51 -11.22
CA GLU A 80 16.59 -2.34 -11.48
C GLU A 80 18.08 -2.67 -11.33
N GLU A 81 18.91 -2.04 -12.16
CA GLU A 81 20.37 -2.17 -12.09
C GLU A 81 20.97 -1.37 -10.91
N SER A 82 20.20 -0.49 -10.29
CA SER A 82 20.60 0.35 -9.16
C SER A 82 20.20 -0.23 -7.80
N ASN A 83 21.01 0.03 -6.78
CA ASN A 83 20.61 -0.17 -5.38
C ASN A 83 19.62 0.93 -4.95
N GLY A 84 18.71 0.63 -4.04
CA GLY A 84 17.81 1.62 -3.44
C GLY A 84 16.49 1.01 -2.99
N PHE A 85 15.68 1.84 -2.35
CA PHE A 85 14.36 1.44 -1.88
C PHE A 85 13.29 2.40 -2.42
N GLY A 86 12.10 1.85 -2.63
CA GLY A 86 10.91 2.59 -3.06
C GLY A 86 9.73 2.27 -2.15
N ILE A 87 8.64 3.00 -2.32
CA ILE A 87 7.37 2.71 -1.62
C ILE A 87 6.24 2.65 -2.64
N SER A 88 5.25 1.81 -2.37
CA SER A 88 4.06 1.69 -3.21
C SER A 88 2.83 1.50 -2.34
N LEU A 89 1.73 2.19 -2.65
CA LEU A 89 0.42 1.90 -2.09
C LEU A 89 -0.46 1.34 -3.22
N SER A 90 -0.46 0.02 -3.36
CA SER A 90 -1.27 -0.66 -4.37
C SER A 90 -2.67 -0.92 -3.85
N VAL A 91 -3.63 -0.89 -4.77
CA VAL A 91 -5.00 -1.32 -4.52
C VAL A 91 -5.25 -2.51 -5.43
N THR A 92 -5.50 -3.67 -4.84
CA THR A 92 -5.80 -4.92 -5.55
C THR A 92 -7.25 -5.36 -5.30
N GLY A 93 -7.79 -6.23 -6.15
CA GLY A 93 -9.22 -6.61 -6.16
C GLY A 93 -9.99 -6.03 -7.34
N TYR A 94 -11.32 -6.05 -7.30
CA TYR A 94 -12.17 -5.61 -8.43
C TYR A 94 -11.93 -4.14 -8.82
N ALA A 95 -11.53 -3.32 -7.85
CA ALA A 95 -11.20 -1.90 -8.00
C ALA A 95 -9.78 -1.63 -8.53
N ALA A 96 -8.89 -2.63 -8.58
CA ALA A 96 -7.51 -2.46 -9.07
C ALA A 96 -7.47 -1.99 -10.53
N LEU A 97 -8.47 -2.39 -11.33
CA LEU A 97 -8.63 -1.98 -12.72
C LEU A 97 -9.06 -0.52 -12.87
N ALA A 98 -9.75 0.05 -11.88
CA ALA A 98 -10.28 1.42 -11.93
C ALA A 98 -9.32 2.45 -11.33
N LEU A 99 -8.58 2.07 -10.29
CA LEU A 99 -7.80 3.01 -9.47
C LEU A 99 -6.35 3.23 -9.95
N GLY A 100 -5.85 2.47 -10.93
CA GLY A 100 -4.50 2.64 -11.49
C GLY A 100 -3.32 2.47 -10.51
N GLY A 101 -3.60 2.19 -9.23
CA GLY A 101 -2.64 2.20 -8.12
C GLY A 101 -2.19 3.63 -7.75
N TYR A 102 -2.15 3.95 -6.46
CA TYR A 102 -1.37 5.11 -6.02
C TYR A 102 0.09 4.68 -5.88
N MET A 103 0.82 4.87 -6.97
CA MET A 103 2.27 4.75 -6.97
C MET A 103 2.83 6.16 -6.90
N PRO A 104 3.47 6.60 -5.81
CA PRO A 104 4.26 7.82 -5.85
C PRO A 104 5.40 7.58 -6.85
N LYS A 105 5.14 7.92 -8.12
CA LYS A 105 5.91 7.60 -9.35
C LYS A 105 5.74 6.14 -9.79
N ALA A 106 4.81 5.90 -10.70
CA ALA A 106 4.65 4.61 -11.36
C ALA A 106 5.96 4.17 -12.04
N TYR A 107 6.68 3.22 -11.42
CA TYR A 107 7.82 2.46 -11.97
C TYR A 107 8.68 3.21 -13.00
N THR A 108 9.32 4.28 -12.55
CA THR A 108 10.46 4.85 -13.25
C THR A 108 11.71 4.62 -12.41
N PRO A 109 12.92 4.52 -13.00
CA PRO A 109 14.15 4.33 -12.23
C PRO A 109 14.36 5.37 -11.11
N GLU A 110 13.78 6.57 -11.24
CA GLU A 110 13.81 7.64 -10.23
C GLU A 110 12.87 7.43 -9.03
N ALA A 111 12.13 6.31 -9.01
CA ALA A 111 11.31 5.89 -7.87
C ALA A 111 12.14 5.20 -6.77
N PHE A 112 13.36 4.75 -7.06
CA PHE A 112 14.25 4.15 -6.08
C PHE A 112 15.29 5.16 -5.59
N THR A 113 15.56 5.16 -4.30
CA THR A 113 16.53 6.05 -3.66
C THR A 113 17.22 5.33 -2.50
N ASP A 114 18.48 5.62 -2.25
CA ASP A 114 19.20 5.17 -1.05
C ASP A 114 19.07 6.16 0.12
N ASP A 115 18.50 7.35 -0.13
CA ASP A 115 18.18 8.34 0.90
C ASP A 115 16.86 8.00 1.61
N VAL A 116 16.98 7.49 2.84
CA VAL A 116 15.82 7.17 3.69
C VAL A 116 14.96 8.40 3.97
N SER A 117 15.54 9.60 4.02
CA SER A 117 14.80 10.85 4.26
C SER A 117 13.84 11.13 3.10
N GLU A 118 14.28 10.88 1.87
CA GLU A 118 13.44 11.04 0.70
C GLU A 118 12.27 10.03 0.70
N ILE A 119 12.50 8.80 1.20
CA ILE A 119 11.43 7.81 1.37
C ILE A 119 10.41 8.29 2.41
N VAL A 120 10.88 8.83 3.53
CA VAL A 120 10.03 9.41 4.58
C VAL A 120 9.19 10.56 4.01
N ASP A 121 9.81 11.50 3.30
CA ASP A 121 9.12 12.63 2.68
C ASP A 121 8.01 12.16 1.71
N ARG A 122 8.25 11.09 0.95
CA ARG A 122 7.25 10.51 0.04
C ARG A 122 6.08 9.87 0.79
N ILE A 123 6.33 9.19 1.92
CA ILE A 123 5.25 8.65 2.77
C ILE A 123 4.45 9.80 3.35
N GLU A 124 5.10 10.84 3.86
CA GLU A 124 4.45 11.99 4.47
C GLU A 124 3.61 12.78 3.45
N ALA A 125 4.11 12.91 2.22
CA ALA A 125 3.43 13.57 1.11
C ALA A 125 2.19 12.81 0.59
N LEU A 126 1.97 11.54 0.99
CA LEU A 126 0.73 10.83 0.67
C LEU A 126 -0.47 11.57 1.28
N ASP A 127 -1.30 12.14 0.41
CA ASP A 127 -2.57 12.74 0.77
C ASP A 127 -3.61 11.64 1.01
N THR A 128 -3.76 11.27 2.29
CA THR A 128 -4.68 10.20 2.68
C THR A 128 -6.14 10.58 2.49
N GLU A 129 -6.49 11.86 2.58
CA GLU A 129 -7.87 12.32 2.40
C GLU A 129 -8.27 12.23 0.92
N ALA A 130 -7.42 12.76 0.03
CA ALA A 130 -7.63 12.64 -1.41
C ALA A 130 -7.68 11.17 -1.85
N PHE A 131 -6.82 10.32 -1.28
CA PHE A 131 -6.83 8.89 -1.56
C PHE A 131 -8.12 8.20 -1.10
N VAL A 132 -8.58 8.46 0.13
CA VAL A 132 -9.85 7.92 0.65
C VAL A 132 -11.01 8.34 -0.23
N GLN A 133 -11.06 9.63 -0.59
CA GLN A 133 -12.09 10.15 -1.49
C GLN A 133 -12.06 9.43 -2.84
N HIS A 134 -10.87 9.25 -3.42
CA HIS A 134 -10.72 8.53 -4.68
C HIS A 134 -11.19 7.08 -4.60
N VAL A 135 -10.88 6.35 -3.53
CA VAL A 135 -11.39 4.99 -3.29
C VAL A 135 -12.92 5.00 -3.17
N CYS A 136 -13.50 5.94 -2.45
CA CYS A 136 -14.95 6.03 -2.33
C CYS A 136 -15.63 6.37 -3.68
N ASP A 137 -15.08 7.31 -4.43
CA ASP A 137 -15.70 7.84 -5.64
C ASP A 137 -15.56 6.90 -6.85
N GLU A 138 -14.45 6.13 -6.95
CA GLU A 138 -14.16 5.29 -8.12
C GLU A 138 -14.31 3.78 -7.84
N ALA A 139 -13.91 3.30 -6.66
CA ALA A 139 -14.02 1.88 -6.33
C ALA A 139 -15.41 1.53 -5.80
N LEU A 140 -15.88 2.27 -4.79
CA LEU A 140 -17.15 1.96 -4.11
C LEU A 140 -18.40 2.38 -4.89
N THR A 141 -18.29 3.13 -5.99
CA THR A 141 -19.41 3.43 -6.88
C THR A 141 -19.54 2.45 -8.05
N HIS A 142 -18.54 1.57 -8.24
CA HIS A 142 -18.54 0.63 -9.34
C HIS A 142 -19.66 -0.41 -9.16
N GLU A 143 -20.62 -0.44 -10.09
CA GLU A 143 -21.84 -1.27 -9.99
C GLU A 143 -21.55 -2.77 -9.74
N GLY A 144 -20.45 -3.28 -10.31
CA GLY A 144 -19.99 -4.65 -10.08
C GLY A 144 -19.61 -4.91 -8.62
N LEU A 145 -18.86 -4.00 -8.01
CA LEU A 145 -18.47 -4.10 -6.60
C LEU A 145 -19.68 -3.89 -5.69
N LEU A 146 -20.51 -2.90 -5.98
CA LEU A 146 -21.75 -2.64 -5.22
C LEU A 146 -22.70 -3.83 -5.24
N ARG A 147 -22.78 -4.57 -6.36
CA ARG A 147 -23.59 -5.79 -6.45
C ARG A 147 -23.02 -6.90 -5.59
N GLU A 148 -21.70 -7.08 -5.56
CA GLU A 148 -21.06 -8.09 -4.70
C GLU A 148 -21.21 -7.72 -3.22
N ILE A 149 -20.99 -6.46 -2.84
CA ILE A 149 -21.24 -5.95 -1.49
C ILE A 149 -22.70 -6.17 -1.08
N ALA A 150 -23.65 -5.85 -1.96
CA ALA A 150 -25.08 -6.03 -1.69
C ALA A 150 -25.53 -7.50 -1.64
N GLN A 151 -24.75 -8.43 -2.19
CA GLN A 151 -25.01 -9.88 -2.14
C GLN A 151 -24.33 -10.57 -0.96
N ALA A 152 -23.35 -9.91 -0.36
CA ALA A 152 -22.59 -10.39 0.79
C ALA A 152 -22.95 -9.60 2.06
N GLY A 153 -24.24 -9.30 2.22
CA GLY A 153 -24.91 -8.78 3.42
C GLY A 153 -26.33 -9.33 3.51
#